data_AF-A0AA40CAW3-F1
#
_entry.id   AF-A0AA40CAW3-F1
#
_cell.length_a   1.000
_cell.length_b   1.000
_cell.length_c   1.000
_cell.angle_alpha   90.00
_cell.angle_beta   90.00
_cell.angle_gamma   90.00
#
_symmetry.space_group_name_H-M   'P 1'
#
loop_
_entity.id
_entity.type
_entity.pdbx_description
1 polymer ?
#
loop_
_entity_poly.entity_id
_entity_poly.type
_entity_poly.pdbx_seq_one_letter_code
_entity_poly.pdbx_strand_id
1 'polypeptide(L)'
;MQQQCPMQPSPGPDKRVAFILMQFLPSNVAMDADGGYKAHGGSIPSERCHGFCSAVARIQVQMASVRLLKIGTVIKKEGRRRLRSWSIPRHWRPIQDTAAEYFEAWAAHAKFPVSETSIHKMMKGGPVDEIVASIEVFPSQIREIEDRLASLLGAHADFLRSNIVADRDYSIIGVID
;
A
#
# COMPACT_ATOMS: atom_id res chain seq x y z
N MET A 1 -29.49 57.00 -8.43
CA MET A 1 -28.99 55.74 -7.82
C MET A 1 -28.72 54.75 -8.94
N GLN A 2 -27.46 54.53 -9.29
CA GLN A 2 -27.06 53.45 -10.19
C GLN A 2 -26.77 52.22 -9.33
N GLN A 3 -27.50 51.13 -9.55
CA GLN A 3 -27.21 49.84 -8.93
C GLN A 3 -26.04 49.20 -9.67
N GLN A 4 -24.95 48.92 -8.96
CA GLN A 4 -23.81 48.15 -9.46
C GLN A 4 -24.20 46.67 -9.54
N CYS A 5 -24.01 46.07 -10.72
CA CYS A 5 -24.05 44.62 -10.90
C CYS A 5 -22.97 43.94 -10.02
N PRO A 6 -23.26 42.80 -9.38
CA PRO A 6 -22.23 42.05 -8.67
C PRO A 6 -21.25 41.45 -9.68
N MET A 7 -19.97 41.79 -9.50
CA MET A 7 -18.84 41.18 -10.20
C MET A 7 -18.90 39.67 -10.05
N GLN A 8 -18.99 38.94 -11.17
CA GLN A 8 -18.79 37.50 -11.14
C GLN A 8 -17.36 37.22 -10.65
N PRO A 9 -17.15 36.24 -9.75
CA PRO A 9 -15.82 35.85 -9.34
C PRO A 9 -15.06 35.34 -10.57
N SER A 10 -13.89 35.93 -10.81
CA SER A 10 -12.96 35.48 -11.85
C SER A 10 -12.71 33.98 -11.67
N PRO A 11 -12.81 33.16 -12.73
CA PRO A 11 -12.47 31.74 -12.62
C PRO A 11 -11.02 31.63 -12.18
N GLY A 12 -10.81 31.11 -10.97
CA GLY A 12 -9.49 30.76 -10.47
C GLY A 12 -8.83 29.73 -11.39
N PRO A 13 -7.50 29.54 -11.28
CA PRO A 13 -6.78 28.64 -12.17
C PRO A 13 -7.41 27.24 -12.14
N ASP A 14 -7.68 26.72 -13.34
CA ASP A 14 -8.30 25.43 -13.62
C ASP A 14 -7.42 24.30 -13.05
N LYS A 15 -7.71 23.89 -11.80
CA LYS A 15 -7.01 22.80 -11.12
C LYS A 15 -7.46 21.49 -11.76
N ARG A 16 -6.72 21.04 -12.78
CA ARG A 16 -6.92 19.71 -13.37
C ARG A 16 -6.55 18.66 -12.33
N VAL A 17 -7.55 17.95 -11.83
CA VAL A 17 -7.39 16.84 -10.87
C VAL A 17 -7.49 15.52 -11.63
N ALA A 18 -6.54 14.60 -11.38
CA ALA A 18 -6.62 13.25 -11.90
C ALA A 18 -7.70 12.46 -11.15
N PHE A 19 -8.53 11.71 -11.87
CA PHE A 19 -9.54 10.82 -11.30
C PHE A 19 -9.54 9.48 -12.03
N ILE A 20 -10.03 8.44 -11.34
CA ILE A 20 -10.20 7.08 -11.88
C ILE A 20 -11.64 6.66 -11.62
N LEU A 21 -12.28 6.04 -12.61
CA LEU A 21 -13.56 5.36 -12.44
C LEU A 21 -13.30 3.87 -12.31
N MET A 22 -13.89 3.25 -11.30
CA MET A 22 -13.73 1.83 -11.01
C MET A 22 -15.06 1.19 -10.67
N GLN A 23 -15.10 -0.15 -10.68
CA GLN A 23 -16.28 -0.90 -10.30
C GLN A 23 -16.66 -0.60 -8.84
N PHE A 24 -17.94 -0.34 -8.61
CA PHE A 24 -18.48 -0.20 -7.26
C PHE A 24 -18.57 -1.56 -6.56
N LEU A 25 -18.00 -1.65 -5.35
CA LEU A 25 -18.12 -2.81 -4.47
C LEU A 25 -19.20 -2.52 -3.41
N PRO A 26 -20.34 -3.22 -3.41
CA PRO A 26 -21.50 -2.86 -2.58
C PRO A 26 -21.36 -3.36 -1.13
N SER A 27 -20.27 -3.00 -0.45
CA SER A 27 -20.07 -3.27 0.97
C SER A 27 -19.08 -2.31 1.61
N ASN A 28 -18.88 -2.45 2.93
CA ASN A 28 -17.92 -1.67 3.69
C ASN A 28 -16.58 -2.38 3.79
N VAL A 29 -15.57 -1.60 4.18
CA VAL A 29 -14.27 -2.15 4.59
C VAL A 29 -14.45 -2.95 5.89
N ALA A 30 -13.66 -4.00 6.08
CA ALA A 30 -13.79 -4.92 7.22
C ALA A 30 -13.60 -4.21 8.57
N MET A 31 -12.86 -3.10 8.59
CA MET A 31 -12.74 -2.21 9.75
C MET A 31 -14.07 -1.54 10.13
N ASP A 32 -14.96 -1.29 9.16
CA ASP A 32 -16.22 -0.56 9.31
C ASP A 32 -17.48 -1.45 9.23
N ALA A 33 -17.31 -2.77 9.09
CA ALA A 33 -18.40 -3.74 9.16
C ALA A 33 -18.98 -3.84 10.58
N ASP A 34 -20.18 -4.41 10.77
CA ASP A 34 -20.78 -4.70 12.08
C ASP A 34 -20.73 -3.55 13.12
N GLY A 35 -21.09 -2.33 12.69
CA GLY A 35 -21.12 -1.13 13.55
C GLY A 35 -19.83 -0.33 13.56
N GLY A 36 -18.80 -0.84 12.88
CA GLY A 36 -17.56 -0.17 12.52
C GLY A 36 -16.63 0.17 13.66
N TYR A 37 -15.63 1.01 13.37
CA TYR A 37 -14.53 1.28 14.31
C TYR A 37 -14.99 1.68 15.72
N LYS A 38 -16.11 2.40 15.85
CA LYS A 38 -16.67 2.79 17.16
C LYS A 38 -17.19 1.61 17.98
N ALA A 39 -17.70 0.57 17.34
CA ALA A 39 -18.28 -0.59 18.02
C ALA A 39 -17.21 -1.60 18.46
N HIS A 40 -16.18 -1.82 17.64
CA HIS A 40 -15.22 -2.92 17.85
C HIS A 40 -13.74 -2.52 17.62
N GLY A 41 -13.44 -1.23 17.46
CA GLY A 41 -12.07 -0.72 17.30
C GLY A 41 -11.36 -1.26 16.05
N GLY A 42 -12.11 -1.62 15.00
CA GLY A 42 -11.57 -2.24 13.79
C GLY A 42 -11.19 -3.72 13.97
N SER A 43 -11.55 -4.34 15.10
CA SER A 43 -11.37 -5.79 15.33
C SER A 43 -12.39 -6.62 14.58
N ILE A 44 -12.00 -7.79 14.10
CA ILE A 44 -12.93 -8.75 13.51
C ILE A 44 -13.60 -9.51 14.68
N PRO A 45 -14.94 -9.67 14.70
CA PRO A 45 -15.63 -10.47 15.69
C PRO A 45 -15.05 -11.88 15.80
N SER A 46 -14.97 -12.39 17.03
CA SER A 46 -14.22 -13.62 17.33
C SER A 46 -14.74 -14.83 16.56
N GLU A 47 -16.06 -14.87 16.35
CA GLU A 47 -16.80 -15.93 15.68
C GLU A 47 -16.49 -15.99 14.18
N ARG A 48 -16.13 -14.84 13.59
CA ARG A 48 -15.85 -14.69 12.15
C ARG A 48 -14.35 -14.60 11.84
N CYS A 49 -13.53 -14.33 12.86
CA CYS A 49 -12.10 -14.08 12.76
C CYS A 49 -11.35 -15.20 12.02
N HIS A 50 -11.62 -16.47 12.35
CA HIS A 50 -10.94 -17.59 11.71
C HIS A 50 -11.18 -17.65 10.20
N GLY A 51 -12.45 -17.55 9.77
CA GLY A 51 -12.82 -17.56 8.35
C GLY A 51 -12.22 -16.38 7.59
N PHE A 52 -12.33 -15.18 8.18
CA PHE A 52 -11.74 -13.97 7.63
C PHE A 52 -10.22 -14.09 7.47
N CYS A 53 -9.49 -14.44 8.53
CA CYS A 53 -8.03 -14.58 8.51
C CYS A 53 -7.57 -15.65 7.51
N SER A 54 -8.29 -16.76 7.39
CA SER A 54 -8.00 -17.80 6.39
C SER A 54 -8.14 -17.25 4.96
N ALA A 55 -9.20 -16.48 4.68
CA ALA A 55 -9.41 -15.85 3.38
C ALA A 55 -8.33 -14.79 3.07
N VAL A 56 -7.98 -13.94 4.05
CA VAL A 56 -6.90 -12.95 3.95
C VAL A 56 -5.57 -13.63 3.62
N ALA A 57 -5.19 -14.68 4.35
CA ALA A 57 -3.95 -15.41 4.11
C ALA A 57 -3.92 -16.02 2.70
N ARG A 58 -5.04 -16.59 2.23
CA ARG A 58 -5.14 -17.11 0.86
C ARG A 58 -4.93 -16.02 -0.19
N ILE A 59 -5.51 -14.84 0.01
CA ILE A 59 -5.33 -13.70 -0.90
C ILE A 59 -3.87 -13.24 -0.89
N GLN A 60 -3.20 -13.16 0.27
CA GLN A 60 -1.77 -12.82 0.34
C GLN A 60 -0.90 -13.81 -0.42
N VAL A 61 -1.16 -15.11 -0.28
CA VAL A 61 -0.44 -16.14 -1.04
C VAL A 61 -0.69 -15.99 -2.54
N GLN A 62 -1.93 -15.71 -2.95
CA GLN A 62 -2.25 -15.47 -4.35
C GLN A 62 -1.53 -14.23 -4.90
N MET A 63 -1.52 -13.11 -4.18
CA MET A 63 -0.78 -11.91 -4.56
C MET A 63 0.72 -12.20 -4.67
N ALA A 64 1.32 -12.84 -3.65
CA ALA A 64 2.74 -13.18 -3.63
C ALA A 64 3.14 -14.17 -4.74
N SER A 65 2.20 -15.00 -5.20
CA SER A 65 2.43 -15.94 -6.31
C SER A 65 2.46 -15.27 -7.69
N VAL A 66 2.04 -14.01 -7.80
CA VAL A 66 2.10 -13.27 -9.07
C VAL A 66 3.56 -13.02 -9.42
N ARG A 67 4.05 -13.73 -10.44
CA ARG A 67 5.41 -13.54 -10.96
C ARG A 67 5.43 -12.45 -12.02
N LEU A 68 5.81 -11.24 -11.62
CA LEU A 68 6.09 -10.15 -12.56
C LEU A 68 7.56 -10.18 -12.94
N LEU A 69 7.87 -10.40 -14.22
CA LEU A 69 9.27 -10.45 -14.69
C LEU A 69 10.01 -9.10 -14.56
N LYS A 70 9.27 -7.99 -14.40
CA LYS A 70 9.85 -6.68 -14.08
C LYS A 70 8.96 -5.88 -13.16
N ILE A 71 9.57 -5.00 -12.36
CA ILE A 71 8.87 -3.95 -11.62
C ILE A 71 8.42 -2.88 -12.61
N GLY A 72 7.14 -2.54 -12.62
CA GLY A 72 6.60 -1.49 -13.51
C GLY A 72 5.16 -1.72 -13.97
N THR A 73 4.72 -0.91 -14.93
CA THR A 73 3.32 -0.85 -15.38
C THR A 73 2.90 -2.14 -16.07
N VAL A 74 1.83 -2.77 -15.59
CA VAL A 74 1.27 -3.96 -16.22
C VAL A 74 0.36 -3.56 -17.39
N ILE A 75 0.75 -3.91 -18.61
CA ILE A 75 -0.03 -3.67 -19.82
C ILE A 75 -0.77 -4.96 -20.21
N LYS A 76 -2.10 -4.89 -20.31
CA LYS A 76 -2.92 -5.95 -20.90
C LYS A 76 -2.81 -5.88 -22.41
N LYS A 77 -2.26 -6.93 -23.04
CA LYS A 77 -2.26 -7.06 -24.50
C LYS A 77 -3.53 -7.75 -24.96
N GLU A 78 -4.25 -7.17 -25.92
CA GLU A 78 -5.42 -7.82 -26.54
C GLU A 78 -5.05 -9.18 -27.13
N GLY A 79 -5.92 -10.17 -26.92
CA GLY A 79 -5.82 -11.50 -27.53
C GLY A 79 -5.01 -12.58 -26.78
N ARG A 80 -4.25 -12.26 -25.72
CA ARG A 80 -3.62 -13.29 -24.85
C ARG A 80 -3.63 -12.85 -23.37
N ARG A 81 -3.82 -13.81 -22.45
CA ARG A 81 -3.57 -13.70 -20.98
C ARG A 81 -2.08 -13.46 -20.65
N ARG A 82 -1.40 -12.57 -21.38
CA ARG A 82 0.00 -12.22 -21.11
C ARG A 82 0.05 -10.77 -20.67
N LEU A 83 0.38 -10.59 -19.40
CA LEU A 83 0.75 -9.32 -18.81
C LEU A 83 2.21 -9.04 -19.22
N ARG A 84 2.49 -7.87 -19.75
CA ARG A 84 3.87 -7.36 -19.88
C ARG A 84 4.04 -6.20 -18.91
N SER A 85 5.06 -6.25 -18.07
CA SER A 85 5.54 -5.10 -17.33
C SER A 85 6.29 -4.16 -18.28
N TRP A 86 5.97 -2.88 -18.26
CA TRP A 86 6.66 -1.82 -18.98
C TRP A 86 7.49 -1.00 -17.99
N SER A 87 8.73 -0.71 -18.37
CA SER A 87 9.66 0.10 -17.60
C SER A 87 9.11 1.52 -17.40
N ILE A 88 9.16 2.04 -16.18
CA ILE A 88 8.71 3.40 -15.82
C ILE A 88 9.50 4.44 -16.66
N PRO A 89 8.88 5.52 -17.18
CA PRO A 89 9.59 6.52 -17.98
C PRO A 89 10.85 7.09 -17.32
N ARG A 90 11.91 7.25 -18.13
CA ARG A 90 13.34 7.52 -17.80
C ARG A 90 13.68 8.68 -16.82
N HIS A 91 12.74 9.51 -16.43
CA HIS A 91 12.98 10.75 -15.67
C HIS A 91 12.95 10.56 -14.15
N TRP A 92 12.67 9.34 -13.66
CA TRP A 92 12.58 9.04 -12.22
C TRP A 92 13.80 8.29 -11.62
N ARG A 93 14.88 8.01 -12.38
CA ARG A 93 16.13 7.29 -11.98
C ARG A 93 15.94 5.91 -11.29
N PRO A 94 17.03 5.11 -11.23
CA PRO A 94 17.25 3.99 -12.15
C PRO A 94 16.17 2.89 -12.02
N ILE A 95 15.62 2.50 -13.17
CA ILE A 95 14.62 1.43 -13.29
C ILE A 95 15.32 0.13 -12.93
N GLN A 96 15.07 -0.38 -11.73
CA GLN A 96 15.44 -1.73 -11.36
C GLN A 96 14.50 -2.67 -12.10
N ASP A 97 15.07 -3.48 -12.99
CA ASP A 97 14.30 -4.42 -13.80
C ASP A 97 13.88 -5.63 -12.96
N THR A 98 14.49 -5.84 -11.79
CA THR A 98 14.20 -6.95 -10.89
C THR A 98 14.00 -6.47 -9.44
N ALA A 99 13.34 -7.29 -8.61
CA ALA A 99 13.20 -6.97 -7.19
C ALA A 99 14.50 -7.05 -6.40
N ALA A 100 15.45 -7.91 -6.80
CA ALA A 100 16.78 -7.93 -6.19
C ALA A 100 17.47 -6.58 -6.37
N GLU A 101 17.51 -6.07 -7.60
CA GLU A 101 18.07 -4.73 -7.88
C GLU A 101 17.37 -3.63 -7.09
N TYR A 102 16.04 -3.74 -6.89
CA TYR A 102 15.29 -2.81 -6.06
C TYR A 102 15.71 -2.86 -4.59
N PHE A 103 15.79 -4.05 -3.99
CA PHE A 103 16.16 -4.20 -2.59
C PHE A 103 17.62 -3.78 -2.35
N GLU A 104 18.54 -4.10 -3.26
CA GLU A 104 19.93 -3.64 -3.21
C GLU A 104 20.00 -2.11 -3.24
N ALA A 105 19.32 -1.49 -4.20
CA ALA A 105 19.31 -0.04 -4.33
C ALA A 105 18.62 0.65 -3.15
N TRP A 106 17.52 0.08 -2.64
CA TRP A 106 16.84 0.55 -1.44
C TRP A 106 17.76 0.46 -0.23
N ALA A 107 18.40 -0.70 0.01
CA ALA A 107 19.30 -0.91 1.14
C ALA A 107 20.50 0.06 1.12
N ALA A 108 21.03 0.38 -0.06
CA ALA A 108 22.13 1.33 -0.22
C ALA A 108 21.75 2.80 0.05
N HIS A 109 20.46 3.16 -0.08
CA HIS A 109 19.98 4.55 0.03
C HIS A 109 18.95 4.77 1.13
N ALA A 110 18.56 3.71 1.85
CA ALA A 110 17.53 3.73 2.87
C ALA A 110 17.90 4.76 3.94
N LYS A 111 16.96 5.68 4.18
CA LYS A 111 17.03 6.65 5.27
C LYS A 111 15.75 6.55 6.05
N PHE A 112 15.86 6.26 7.33
CA PHE A 112 14.71 6.26 8.19
C PHE A 112 14.16 7.69 8.30
N PRO A 113 12.83 7.90 8.16
CA PRO A 113 12.25 9.24 8.07
C PRO A 113 12.28 9.99 9.42
N VAL A 114 12.54 9.30 10.52
CA VAL A 114 12.56 9.85 11.87
C VAL A 114 14.00 9.89 12.39
N SER A 115 14.44 11.03 12.91
CA SER A 115 15.77 11.15 13.52
C SER A 115 15.83 10.39 14.84
N GLU A 116 17.01 9.89 15.22
CA GLU A 116 17.30 9.31 16.53
C GLU A 116 16.78 10.19 17.68
N THR A 117 17.08 11.49 17.64
CA THR A 117 16.59 12.47 18.62
C THR A 117 15.06 12.50 18.74
N SER A 118 14.35 12.34 17.62
CA SER A 118 12.89 12.29 17.59
C SER A 118 12.39 10.96 18.16
N ILE A 119 13.07 9.84 17.87
CA ILE A 119 12.76 8.52 18.44
C ILE A 119 12.89 8.56 19.97
N HIS A 120 14.00 9.06 20.52
CA HIS A 120 14.18 9.23 21.97
C HIS A 120 13.05 10.06 22.60
N LYS A 121 12.63 11.15 21.93
CA LYS A 121 11.55 12.01 22.43
C LYS A 121 10.18 11.35 22.36
N MET A 122 9.91 10.55 21.32
CA MET A 122 8.63 9.87 21.11
C MET A 122 8.45 8.68 22.06
N MET A 123 9.52 7.94 22.35
CA MET A 123 9.43 6.65 23.04
C MET A 123 9.56 6.71 24.57
N LYS A 124 9.90 7.86 25.17
CA LYS A 124 9.95 8.15 26.63
C LYS A 124 9.92 6.92 27.56
N GLY A 125 11.07 6.24 27.70
CA GLY A 125 11.23 5.07 28.57
C GLY A 125 11.00 3.71 27.92
N GLY A 126 10.69 3.68 26.62
CA GLY A 126 10.71 2.47 25.80
C GLY A 126 12.13 2.04 25.40
N PRO A 127 12.25 0.94 24.63
CA PRO A 127 13.54 0.35 24.24
C PRO A 127 14.19 1.15 23.09
N VAL A 128 14.58 2.39 23.37
CA VAL A 128 15.05 3.32 22.32
C VAL A 128 16.32 2.80 21.64
N ASP A 129 17.29 2.36 22.43
CA ASP A 129 18.59 1.90 21.91
C ASP A 129 18.43 0.68 21.00
N GLU A 130 17.51 -0.24 21.33
CA GLU A 130 17.19 -1.41 20.49
C GLU A 130 16.56 -1.00 19.16
N ILE A 131 15.65 -0.02 19.17
CA ILE A 131 15.01 0.48 17.95
C ILE A 131 16.01 1.22 17.06
N VAL A 132 16.86 2.07 17.64
CA VAL A 132 17.90 2.79 16.89
C VAL A 132 18.87 1.78 16.26
N ALA A 133 19.37 0.81 17.03
CA ALA A 133 20.22 -0.26 16.50
C ALA A 133 19.53 -1.08 15.41
N SER A 134 18.24 -1.40 15.58
CA SER A 134 17.47 -2.11 14.56
C SER A 134 17.34 -1.29 13.27
N ILE A 135 17.14 0.03 13.36
CA ILE A 135 17.03 0.91 12.20
C ILE A 135 18.35 0.95 11.42
N GLU A 136 19.47 0.99 12.11
CA GLU A 136 20.80 1.02 11.49
C GLU A 136 21.15 -0.29 10.79
N VAL A 137 20.78 -1.43 11.38
CA VAL A 137 21.13 -2.77 10.87
C VAL A 137 20.12 -3.29 9.84
N PHE A 138 18.89 -2.77 9.82
CA PHE A 138 17.84 -3.29 8.94
C PHE A 138 18.20 -3.26 7.43
N PRO A 139 18.79 -2.19 6.87
CA PRO A 139 19.16 -2.17 5.45
C PRO A 139 20.17 -3.27 5.08
N SER A 140 21.18 -3.53 5.93
CA SER A 140 22.15 -4.59 5.64
C SER A 140 21.53 -5.99 5.73
N GLN A 141 20.62 -6.21 6.67
CA GLN A 141 19.86 -7.45 6.77
C GLN A 141 18.98 -7.70 5.54
N ILE A 142 18.36 -6.66 4.98
CA ILE A 142 17.58 -6.78 3.73
C ILE A 142 18.47 -7.23 2.57
N ARG A 143 19.67 -6.66 2.44
CA ARG A 143 20.64 -7.06 1.42
C ARG A 143 21.05 -8.53 1.56
N GLU A 144 21.23 -9.03 2.78
CA GLU A 144 21.57 -10.44 3.03
C GLU A 144 20.47 -11.43 2.60
N ILE A 145 19.22 -10.99 2.51
CA ILE A 145 18.07 -11.83 2.14
C ILE A 145 17.44 -11.46 0.80
N GLU A 146 18.09 -10.59 0.01
CA GLU A 146 17.50 -10.00 -1.19
C GLU A 146 17.02 -11.04 -2.21
N ASP A 147 17.78 -12.12 -2.42
CA ASP A 147 17.43 -13.20 -3.34
C ASP A 147 16.12 -13.89 -2.94
N ARG A 148 15.90 -14.04 -1.63
CA ARG A 148 14.68 -14.64 -1.08
C ARG A 148 13.50 -13.67 -1.24
N LEU A 149 13.72 -12.38 -0.99
CA LEU A 149 12.70 -11.35 -1.17
C LEU A 149 12.32 -11.16 -2.64
N ALA A 150 13.29 -11.25 -3.54
CA ALA A 150 13.08 -11.11 -4.98
C ALA A 150 12.19 -12.22 -5.57
N SER A 151 12.01 -13.33 -4.85
CA SER A 151 11.08 -14.39 -5.23
C SER A 151 9.61 -14.09 -4.87
N LEU A 152 9.34 -13.03 -4.08
CA LEU A 152 8.04 -12.61 -3.57
C LEU A 152 7.64 -11.26 -4.19
N LEU A 153 7.02 -11.29 -5.37
CA LEU A 153 6.90 -10.10 -6.23
C LEU A 153 5.55 -9.38 -6.15
N GLY A 154 4.59 -9.90 -5.39
CA GLY A 154 3.27 -9.28 -5.23
C GLY A 154 2.91 -9.08 -3.77
N ALA A 155 3.00 -7.84 -3.31
CA ALA A 155 2.53 -7.44 -1.99
C ALA A 155 1.72 -6.15 -2.11
N HIS A 156 0.62 -6.09 -1.38
CA HIS A 156 -0.12 -4.87 -1.16
C HIS A 156 0.48 -4.20 0.08
N ALA A 157 1.10 -3.03 -0.09
CA ALA A 157 1.87 -2.39 0.99
C ALA A 157 0.99 -2.02 2.19
N ASP A 158 -0.27 -1.69 1.95
CA ASP A 158 -1.24 -1.35 2.98
C ASP A 158 -2.35 -2.42 3.10
N PHE A 159 -1.98 -3.69 3.21
CA PHE A 159 -2.95 -4.81 3.27
C PHE A 159 -3.63 -4.93 4.64
N LEU A 160 -4.37 -3.90 5.02
CA LEU A 160 -5.06 -3.75 6.29
C LEU A 160 -6.57 -3.95 6.15
N ARG A 161 -7.26 -4.13 7.28
CA ARG A 161 -8.73 -4.30 7.33
C ARG A 161 -9.49 -3.08 6.78
N SER A 162 -8.86 -1.92 6.75
CA SER A 162 -9.37 -0.70 6.13
C SER A 162 -9.37 -0.76 4.59
N ASN A 163 -8.59 -1.66 3.99
CA ASN A 163 -8.45 -1.80 2.54
C ASN A 163 -9.03 -3.14 2.03
N ILE A 164 -9.68 -3.90 2.91
CA ILE A 164 -10.36 -5.14 2.58
C ILE A 164 -11.86 -4.90 2.67
N VAL A 165 -12.56 -4.96 1.55
CA VAL A 165 -14.02 -4.85 1.48
C VAL A 165 -14.63 -6.22 1.77
N ALA A 166 -15.50 -6.30 2.76
CA ALA A 166 -16.13 -7.55 3.18
C ALA A 166 -17.63 -7.36 3.41
N ASP A 167 -18.43 -8.40 3.16
CA ASP A 167 -19.86 -8.37 3.49
C ASP A 167 -20.11 -8.48 5.01
N ARG A 168 -21.39 -8.52 5.39
CA ARG A 168 -21.82 -8.71 6.79
C ARG A 168 -21.35 -10.04 7.38
N ASP A 169 -21.01 -11.01 6.55
CA ASP A 169 -20.47 -12.29 6.97
C ASP A 169 -18.94 -12.33 7.01
N TYR A 170 -18.30 -11.19 6.80
CA TYR A 170 -16.86 -11.05 6.66
C TYR A 170 -16.30 -11.90 5.51
N SER A 171 -17.12 -12.22 4.51
CA SER A 171 -16.66 -12.76 3.23
C SER A 171 -16.05 -11.62 2.42
N ILE A 172 -14.81 -11.80 1.99
CA ILE A 172 -14.07 -10.77 1.27
C ILE A 172 -14.64 -10.63 -0.15
N ILE A 173 -15.06 -9.41 -0.48
CA ILE A 173 -15.58 -9.03 -1.79
C ILE A 173 -14.47 -8.40 -2.64
N GLY A 174 -13.53 -7.69 -2.02
CA GLY A 174 -12.45 -7.05 -2.74
C GLY A 174 -11.36 -6.50 -1.84
N VAL A 175 -10.26 -6.11 -2.48
CA VAL A 175 -9.14 -5.39 -1.90
C VAL A 175 -9.00 -4.11 -2.70
N ILE A 176 -8.85 -2.98 -2.02
CA ILE A 176 -8.78 -1.64 -2.60
C ILE A 176 -7.52 -0.93 -2.13
N ASP A 177 -7.24 0.22 -2.75
CA ASP A 177 -6.03 1.03 -2.57
C ASP A 177 -4.74 0.28 -3.01
#